data_AF-A0A5N3CN07-F1
#
_entry.id   AF-A0A5N3CN07-F1
#
_cell.length_a   1.000
_cell.length_b   1.000
_cell.length_c   1.000
_cell.angle_alpha   90.00
_cell.angle_beta   90.00
_cell.angle_gamma   90.00
#
_symmetry.space_group_name_H-M   'P 1'
#
loop_
_entity.id
_entity.type
_entity.pdbx_description
1 polymer ?
#
loop_
_entity_poly.entity_id
_entity_poly.type
_entity_poly.pdbx_seq_one_letter_code
_entity_poly.pdbx_strand_id
1 'polypeptide(L)' 'RAAIDKALSNNMTRDTLNRAIARGVGGDDDANMETIIHEGYGPGGTAIMIECLSDNRNRTVAEVRHAFSKCGGNLGTDG' A
#
# COMPACT_ATOMS: atom_id res chain seq x y z
N ARG A 1 7.98 -15.53 5.46
CA ARG A 1 9.15 -15.32 6.37
C ARG A 1 9.73 -13.92 6.23
N ALA A 2 10.05 -13.44 5.01
CA ALA A 2 10.57 -12.08 4.78
C ALA A 2 9.80 -10.93 5.48
N ALA A 3 8.45 -11.00 5.54
CA ALA A 3 7.64 -10.00 6.23
C ALA A 3 7.86 -9.98 7.76
N ILE A 4 8.13 -11.14 8.37
CA ILE A 4 8.42 -11.26 9.81
C ILE A 4 9.81 -10.72 10.12
N ASP A 5 10.78 -11.02 9.27
CA ASP A 5 12.15 -10.55 9.45
C ASP A 5 12.22 -9.02 9.30
N LYS A 6 11.51 -8.45 8.33
CA LYS A 6 11.37 -6.98 8.15
C LYS A 6 10.61 -6.32 9.31
N ALA A 7 9.60 -6.99 9.88
CA ALA A 7 8.88 -6.47 11.04
C ALA A 7 9.78 -6.41 12.29
N LEU A 8 10.55 -7.48 12.54
CA LEU A 8 11.49 -7.54 13.65
C LEU A 8 12.64 -6.54 13.48
N SER A 9 13.14 -6.31 12.26
CA SER A 9 14.16 -5.29 11.99
C SER A 9 13.66 -3.86 12.22
N ASN A 10 12.34 -3.62 12.12
CA ASN A 10 11.69 -2.34 12.43
C ASN A 10 11.18 -2.26 13.88
N ASN A 11 11.68 -3.13 14.76
CA ASN A 11 11.37 -3.11 16.20
C ASN A 11 9.88 -3.36 16.53
N MET A 12 9.16 -4.11 15.68
CA MET A 12 7.78 -4.51 15.97
C MET A 12 7.72 -5.55 17.10
N THR A 13 6.77 -5.38 18.03
CA THR A 13 6.54 -6.35 19.11
C THR A 13 5.93 -7.64 18.56
N ARG A 14 6.31 -8.78 19.17
CA ARG A 14 5.80 -10.11 18.77
C ARG A 14 4.27 -10.23 18.86
N ASP A 15 3.66 -9.55 19.81
CA ASP A 15 2.20 -9.50 19.96
C ASP A 15 1.52 -8.85 18.73
N THR A 16 2.05 -7.73 18.24
CA THR A 16 1.51 -7.03 17.06
C THR A 16 1.65 -7.89 15.81
N LEU A 17 2.76 -8.62 15.69
CA LEU A 17 2.99 -9.55 14.58
C LEU A 17 1.96 -10.69 14.60
N ASN A 18 1.76 -11.33 15.76
CA ASN A 18 0.81 -12.44 15.90
C ASN A 18 -0.62 -11.99 15.62
N ARG A 19 -1.03 -10.79 16.06
CA ARG A 19 -2.33 -10.20 15.71
C ARG A 19 -2.47 -9.92 14.21
N ALA A 20 -1.42 -9.47 13.54
CA ALA A 20 -1.45 -9.27 12.09
C ALA A 20 -1.56 -10.61 11.33
N ILE A 21 -0.84 -11.65 11.78
CA ILE A 21 -0.94 -13.01 11.23
C ILE A 21 -2.35 -13.58 11.43
N ALA A 22 -2.93 -13.42 12.63
CA ALA A 22 -4.28 -13.88 12.93
C ALA A 22 -5.35 -13.21 12.05
N ARG A 23 -5.20 -11.91 11.78
CA ARG A 23 -6.09 -11.17 10.85
C ARG A 23 -5.98 -11.70 9.42
N GLY A 24 -4.77 -11.97 8.94
CA GLY A 24 -4.55 -12.45 7.56
C GLY A 24 -5.01 -13.88 7.27
N VAL A 25 -5.26 -14.70 8.30
CA VAL A 25 -5.69 -16.11 8.16
C VAL A 25 -7.23 -16.26 8.18
N GLY A 26 -7.98 -15.15 8.31
CA GLY A 26 -9.45 -15.15 8.23
C GLY A 26 -10.17 -14.90 9.55
N GLY A 27 -9.58 -14.10 10.45
CA GLY A 27 -10.18 -13.77 11.75
C GLY A 27 -11.17 -12.58 11.75
N ASP A 28 -11.19 -11.77 10.70
CA ASP A 28 -12.12 -10.63 10.54
C ASP A 28 -12.58 -10.57 9.08
N ASP A 29 -13.90 -10.73 8.89
CA ASP A 29 -14.59 -10.97 7.62
C ASP A 29 -14.77 -9.70 6.74
N ASP A 30 -13.92 -8.69 6.89
CA ASP A 30 -14.08 -7.38 6.21
C ASP A 30 -12.78 -6.77 5.67
N ALA A 31 -11.66 -7.50 5.77
CA ALA A 31 -10.35 -7.04 5.32
C ALA A 31 -9.92 -7.75 4.03
N ASN A 32 -10.70 -7.64 2.96
CA ASN A 32 -10.26 -8.02 1.61
C ASN A 32 -9.16 -7.05 1.14
N MET A 33 -7.98 -7.19 1.74
CA MET A 33 -6.80 -6.41 1.39
C MET A 33 -6.27 -6.88 0.04
N GLU A 34 -6.45 -6.05 -0.97
CA GLU A 34 -5.90 -6.23 -2.30
C GLU A 34 -4.59 -5.47 -2.44
N THR A 35 -3.64 -6.11 -3.14
CA THR A 35 -2.42 -5.42 -3.57
C THR A 35 -2.70 -4.72 -4.89
N ILE A 36 -2.51 -3.40 -4.91
CA ILE A 36 -2.77 -2.55 -6.06
C ILE A 36 -1.48 -1.82 -6.38
N ILE A 37 -1.08 -1.85 -7.65
CA ILE A 37 0.06 -1.09 -8.14
C ILE A 37 -0.48 0.13 -8.87
N HIS A 38 0.09 1.29 -8.56
CA HIS A 38 -0.22 2.55 -9.21
C HIS A 38 1.05 3.13 -9.81
N GLU A 39 0.98 3.57 -11.06
CA GLU A 39 2.10 4.13 -11.77
C GLU A 39 1.80 5.58 -12.15
N GLY A 40 2.80 6.45 -12.06
CA GLY A 40 2.64 7.85 -12.40
C GLY A 40 3.96 8.57 -12.61
N TYR A 41 3.85 9.84 -12.96
CA TYR A 41 4.99 10.72 -13.21
C TYR A 41 4.95 11.91 -12.26
N GLY A 42 6.05 12.16 -11.58
CA GLY A 42 6.25 13.35 -10.76
C GLY A 42 6.80 14.55 -11.55
N PRO A 43 7.06 15.68 -10.88
CA PRO A 43 7.73 16.83 -11.47
C PRO A 43 9.02 16.44 -12.20
N GLY A 44 9.23 17.06 -13.37
CA GLY A 44 10.41 16.77 -14.20
C GLY A 44 10.37 15.41 -14.90
N GLY A 45 9.23 14.71 -14.95
CA GLY A 45 9.09 13.46 -15.68
C GLY A 45 9.67 12.23 -14.97
N THR A 46 9.88 12.32 -13.65
CA THR A 46 10.35 11.19 -12.84
C THR A 46 9.27 10.12 -12.75
N ALA A 47 9.55 8.89 -13.17
CA ALA A 47 8.64 7.76 -13.02
C ALA A 47 8.53 7.32 -11.55
N ILE A 48 7.31 7.12 -11.07
CA ILE A 48 7.00 6.72 -9.70
C ILE A 48 6.06 5.51 -9.76
N MET A 49 6.45 4.44 -9.08
CA MET A 49 5.64 3.24 -8.88
C MET A 49 5.27 3.13 -7.40
N ILE A 50 3.99 2.91 -7.13
CA ILE A 50 3.44 2.86 -5.78
C ILE A 50 2.72 1.52 -5.61
N GLU A 51 3.28 0.68 -4.75
CA GLU A 51 2.64 -0.56 -4.30
C GLU A 51 1.78 -0.24 -3.06
N CYS A 52 0.48 -0.50 -3.16
CA CYS A 52 -0.49 -0.24 -2.12
C CYS A 52 -1.15 -1.55 -1.68
N LEU A 53 -1.39 -1.67 -0.38
CA LEU A 53 -2.25 -2.71 0.19
C LEU A 53 -3.47 -2.02 0.79
N SER A 54 -4.65 -2.26 0.22
CA SER A 54 -5.88 -1.55 0.61
C SER A 54 -7.07 -2.47 0.51
N ASP A 55 -8.11 -2.22 1.30
CA ASP A 55 -9.42 -2.86 1.19
C ASP A 55 -10.36 -2.16 0.18
N ASN A 56 -9.91 -1.03 -0.41
CA ASN A 56 -10.72 -0.23 -1.31
C ASN A 56 -9.86 0.52 -2.35
N ARG A 57 -9.77 -0.02 -3.56
CA ARG A 57 -9.07 0.61 -4.69
C ARG A 57 -9.54 2.03 -5.01
N ASN A 58 -10.84 2.29 -4.99
CA ASN A 58 -11.38 3.60 -5.38
C ASN A 58 -10.92 4.71 -4.44
N ARG A 59 -10.88 4.41 -3.13
CA ARG A 59 -10.36 5.33 -2.10
C ARG A 59 -8.87 5.56 -2.29
N THR A 60 -8.09 4.50 -2.47
CA THR A 60 -6.63 4.61 -2.65
C THR A 60 -6.26 5.38 -3.91
N VAL A 61 -6.93 5.14 -5.04
CA VAL A 61 -6.71 5.90 -6.29
C VAL A 61 -6.97 7.40 -6.09
N ALA A 62 -8.03 7.76 -5.36
CA ALA A 62 -8.39 9.15 -5.13
C ALA A 62 -7.30 9.89 -4.31
N GLU A 63 -6.83 9.26 -3.23
CA GLU A 63 -5.76 9.80 -2.38
C GLU A 63 -4.44 9.91 -3.15
N VAL A 64 -4.07 8.87 -3.91
CA VAL A 64 -2.85 8.85 -4.72
C VAL A 64 -2.91 9.95 -5.79
N ARG A 65 -4.02 10.06 -6.53
CA ARG A 65 -4.22 11.12 -7.52
C ARG A 65 -4.14 12.50 -6.87
N HIS A 66 -4.72 12.68 -5.68
CA HIS A 66 -4.66 13.95 -4.96
C HIS A 66 -3.22 14.34 -4.63
N ALA A 67 -2.41 13.39 -4.16
CA ALA A 67 -1.00 13.60 -3.87
C ALA A 67 -0.20 13.99 -5.13
N PHE A 68 -0.39 13.28 -6.25
CA PHE A 68 0.26 13.64 -7.53
C PHE A 68 -0.13 15.04 -7.99
N SER A 69 -1.42 15.37 -8.00
CA SER A 69 -1.92 16.69 -8.39
C SER A 69 -1.35 17.82 -7.53
N LYS A 70 -1.25 17.61 -6.20
CA LYS A 70 -0.68 18.60 -5.27
C LYS A 70 0.81 18.83 -5.47
N CYS A 71 1.52 17.78 -5.87
CA CYS A 71 2.96 17.81 -6.08
C CYS A 71 3.35 18.10 -7.54
N GLY A 72 2.42 18.48 -8.43
CA GLY A 72 2.73 18.81 -9.83
C GLY A 72 3.09 17.62 -10.71
N GLY A 73 2.62 16.42 -10.34
CA GLY A 73 2.71 15.20 -11.13
C GLY A 73 1.35 14.75 -11.67
N ASN A 74 1.33 13.60 -12.36
CA ASN A 74 0.12 12.97 -12.84
C ASN A 74 0.16 11.46 -12.61
N LEU A 75 -0.98 10.90 -12.19
CA LEU A 75 -1.16 9.47 -12.09
C LEU A 75 -1.41 8.91 -13.50
N GLY A 76 -0.61 7.92 -13.90
CA GLY A 76 -0.76 7.18 -15.14
C GLY A 76 -1.91 6.19 -15.09
N THR A 77 -2.25 5.64 -16.25
CA THR A 77 -3.12 4.46 -16.34
C THR A 77 -2.28 3.21 -16.13
N ASP A 78 -2.79 2.24 -15.38
CA ASP A 78 -2.19 0.91 -15.25
C ASP A 78 -1.90 0.37 -16.67
N GLY A 79 -0.62 0.09 -16.95
CA GLY A 79 -0.12 -0.36 -18.26
C GLY A 79 0.63 -1.67 -18.14
#